data_AF-A0AAD7MTP7-F1
#
_entry.id   AF-A0AAD7MTP7-F1
#
_cell.length_a   1.000
_cell.length_b   1.000
_cell.length_c   1.000
_cell.angle_alpha   90.00
_cell.angle_beta   90.00
_cell.angle_gamma   90.00
#
_symmetry.space_group_name_H-M   'P 1'
#
loop_
_entity.id
_entity.type
_entity.pdbx_description
1 polymer ?
#
loop_
_entity_poly.entity_id
_entity_poly.type
_entity_poly.pdbx_seq_one_letter_code
_entity_poly.pdbx_strand_id
1 'polypeptide(L)'
;MYSDDNDNDETRRDSSLERELQEYNTDKHRDEESQYNDGKGIICIVTLKPTLPPAPVGTKRRSNARADPVRCPFEVQNCCWDPTHIIIYRKIMEEVVRKGKPDVKLEIIESADNCAHLTAPAAEGDAPELDSRKGKKRQLPPEEEEIAETIIQLNTAHHCSDRSCTSRVCFVGNPSATHIRLTPLHLETWAAAILAKSPNVDVQTPPGPDVEKMFWPPTDAATADDVDDIGTLASRRKSLLSKSAPTSSVTVNNDFSAFASILRPFLPGSTSAPSISTPHRTPTRTAPRPSLSASPLKPTPMTIAEFCTAFKLSAEIADGLAPMELEGPHLLEFLENSLLDKYLKIGQRITLRYAESQWQKGMVSA
;
A
#
# COMPACT_ATOMS: atom_id res chain seq x y z
N MET A 1 -65.90 5.87 -11.38
CA MET A 1 -65.01 4.82 -11.89
C MET A 1 -63.77 5.52 -12.42
N TYR A 2 -62.79 5.73 -11.55
CA TYR A 2 -61.45 6.15 -11.93
C TYR A 2 -60.63 4.86 -11.95
N SER A 3 -60.18 4.46 -13.13
CA SER A 3 -59.35 3.27 -13.30
C SER A 3 -57.90 3.65 -13.05
N ASP A 4 -57.32 2.97 -12.07
CA ASP A 4 -55.89 2.92 -11.77
C ASP A 4 -55.15 2.23 -12.92
N ASP A 5 -54.39 2.99 -13.71
CA ASP A 5 -53.49 2.46 -14.74
C ASP A 5 -52.19 3.29 -14.73
N ASN A 6 -51.29 3.10 -13.76
CA ASN A 6 -49.92 3.63 -13.90
C ASN A 6 -48.80 2.95 -13.08
N ASP A 7 -48.89 1.65 -12.80
CA ASP A 7 -47.88 0.92 -11.99
C ASP A 7 -46.95 -0.02 -12.80
N ASN A 8 -46.74 0.22 -14.10
CA ASN A 8 -45.99 -0.73 -14.95
C ASN A 8 -44.72 -0.17 -15.62
N ASP A 9 -44.18 0.96 -15.15
CA ASP A 9 -42.97 1.59 -15.75
C ASP A 9 -41.65 1.27 -15.00
N GLU A 10 -41.68 0.73 -13.78
CA GLU A 10 -40.45 0.41 -13.04
C GLU A 10 -39.80 -0.92 -13.47
N THR A 11 -40.59 -1.93 -13.81
CA THR A 11 -40.07 -3.26 -14.22
C THR A 11 -39.31 -3.23 -15.55
N ARG A 12 -39.50 -2.20 -16.38
CA ARG A 12 -38.81 -2.08 -17.67
C ARG A 12 -37.41 -1.48 -17.56
N ARG A 13 -37.10 -0.74 -16.50
CA ARG A 13 -35.76 -0.15 -16.28
C ARG A 13 -34.75 -1.19 -15.78
N ASP A 14 -35.17 -2.12 -14.92
CA ASP A 14 -34.28 -3.17 -14.40
C ASP A 14 -33.78 -4.12 -15.49
N SER A 15 -34.64 -4.50 -16.45
CA SER A 15 -34.24 -5.40 -17.54
C SER A 15 -33.24 -4.79 -18.53
N SER A 16 -33.17 -3.46 -18.63
CA SER A 16 -32.17 -2.78 -19.48
C SER A 16 -30.79 -2.81 -18.83
N LEU A 17 -30.74 -2.61 -17.51
CA LEU A 17 -29.52 -2.58 -16.74
C LEU A 17 -28.90 -3.98 -16.61
N GLU A 18 -29.73 -5.01 -16.43
CA GLU A 18 -29.29 -6.41 -16.48
C GLU A 18 -28.68 -6.79 -17.83
N ARG A 19 -29.25 -6.32 -18.94
CA ARG A 19 -28.75 -6.61 -20.29
C ARG A 19 -27.42 -5.90 -20.57
N GLU A 20 -27.29 -4.65 -20.14
CA GLU A 20 -26.06 -3.86 -20.26
C GLU A 20 -24.92 -4.44 -19.41
N LEU A 21 -25.23 -4.94 -18.20
CA LEU A 21 -24.29 -5.68 -17.34
C LEU A 21 -23.86 -7.01 -17.97
N GLN A 22 -24.79 -7.70 -18.63
CA GLN A 22 -24.50 -8.98 -19.28
C GLN A 22 -23.59 -8.80 -20.51
N GLU A 23 -23.77 -7.72 -21.27
CA GLU A 23 -22.94 -7.37 -22.42
C GLU A 23 -21.55 -6.86 -22.00
N TYR A 24 -21.46 -6.06 -20.93
CA TYR A 24 -20.20 -5.62 -20.31
C TYR A 24 -19.34 -6.79 -19.81
N ASN A 25 -19.97 -7.81 -19.23
CA ASN A 25 -19.27 -9.01 -18.74
C ASN A 25 -18.72 -9.90 -19.87
N THR A 26 -19.33 -9.89 -21.06
CA THR A 26 -18.84 -10.72 -22.18
C THR A 26 -17.61 -10.15 -22.89
N ASP A 27 -17.43 -8.83 -22.90
CA ASP A 27 -16.40 -8.19 -23.73
C ASP A 27 -15.10 -7.89 -22.97
N LYS A 28 -15.13 -7.79 -21.63
CA LYS A 28 -13.97 -7.40 -20.81
C LYS A 28 -13.13 -8.55 -20.22
N HIS A 29 -13.56 -9.79 -20.42
CA HIS A 29 -12.88 -10.98 -19.86
C HIS A 29 -11.79 -11.59 -20.75
N ARG A 30 -11.45 -10.95 -21.87
CA ARG A 30 -10.32 -11.35 -22.71
C ARG A 30 -9.08 -10.51 -22.38
N ASP A 31 -8.12 -11.16 -21.71
CA ASP A 31 -6.68 -10.99 -21.90
C ASP A 31 -5.86 -10.09 -20.93
N GLU A 32 -6.36 -9.72 -19.75
CA GLU A 32 -5.48 -9.16 -18.70
C GLU A 32 -5.20 -10.19 -17.60
N GLU A 33 -4.15 -11.00 -17.80
CA GLU A 33 -3.61 -11.86 -16.75
C GLU A 33 -3.17 -11.00 -15.56
N SER A 34 -3.67 -11.34 -14.36
CA SER A 34 -3.23 -10.70 -13.11
C SER A 34 -1.71 -10.72 -13.00
N GLN A 35 -1.09 -9.55 -12.82
CA GLN A 35 0.35 -9.41 -12.57
C GLN A 35 0.81 -10.10 -11.26
N TYR A 36 -0.14 -10.50 -10.42
CA TYR A 36 0.07 -11.18 -9.15
C TYR A 36 -0.36 -12.65 -9.24
N ASN A 37 0.44 -13.53 -8.61
CA ASN A 37 0.19 -14.97 -8.51
C ASN A 37 0.13 -15.70 -9.88
N ASP A 38 1.01 -15.38 -10.82
CA ASP A 38 1.09 -16.01 -12.15
C ASP A 38 -0.26 -16.04 -12.91
N GLY A 39 -1.03 -14.95 -12.86
CA GLY A 39 -2.35 -14.89 -13.48
C GLY A 39 -3.46 -15.64 -12.72
N LYS A 40 -3.19 -16.24 -11.55
CA LYS A 40 -4.17 -17.03 -10.77
C LYS A 40 -5.07 -16.18 -9.87
N GLY A 41 -4.89 -14.85 -9.87
CA GLY A 41 -5.70 -13.92 -9.07
C GLY A 41 -5.36 -13.92 -7.58
N ILE A 42 -6.07 -13.08 -6.82
CA ILE A 42 -5.90 -12.89 -5.37
C ILE A 42 -7.24 -13.18 -4.68
N ILE A 43 -7.22 -14.01 -3.64
CA ILE A 43 -8.43 -14.27 -2.83
C ILE A 43 -8.47 -13.28 -1.65
N CYS A 44 -9.53 -12.48 -1.56
CA CYS A 44 -9.70 -11.51 -0.47
C CYS A 44 -10.78 -11.99 0.52
N ILE A 45 -10.38 -12.51 1.68
CA ILE A 45 -11.34 -13.00 2.70
C ILE A 45 -11.69 -11.89 3.70
N VAL A 46 -12.77 -11.15 3.44
CA VAL A 46 -13.22 -10.11 4.39
C VAL A 46 -13.90 -10.75 5.60
N THR A 47 -13.28 -10.62 6.78
CA THR A 47 -13.84 -11.13 8.04
C THR A 47 -14.43 -10.02 8.88
N LEU A 48 -15.77 -9.95 8.96
CA LEU A 48 -16.44 -8.95 9.78
C LEU A 48 -16.51 -9.45 11.23
N LYS A 49 -15.74 -8.83 12.12
CA LYS A 49 -15.82 -9.09 13.56
C LYS A 49 -16.55 -7.94 14.24
N PRO A 50 -17.80 -8.11 14.69
CA PRO A 50 -18.44 -7.06 15.47
C PRO A 50 -17.64 -6.85 16.77
N THR A 51 -17.01 -5.70 16.92
CA THR A 51 -16.48 -5.27 18.21
C THR A 51 -17.63 -4.80 19.07
N LEU A 52 -17.88 -5.53 20.14
CA LEU A 52 -18.90 -5.13 21.10
C LEU A 52 -18.39 -3.91 21.89
N PRO A 53 -19.28 -2.97 22.22
CA PRO A 53 -18.89 -1.79 22.98
C PRO A 53 -18.20 -2.19 24.28
N PRO A 54 -17.23 -1.40 24.77
CA PRO A 54 -16.53 -1.68 26.01
C PRO A 54 -17.55 -1.82 27.15
N ALA A 55 -17.45 -2.92 27.90
CA ALA A 55 -18.32 -3.16 29.03
C ALA A 55 -18.18 -2.01 30.06
N PRO A 56 -19.28 -1.56 30.70
CA PRO A 56 -19.22 -0.51 31.69
C PRO A 56 -18.29 -0.89 32.84
N VAL A 57 -17.55 0.09 33.36
CA VAL A 57 -16.56 -0.07 34.42
C VAL A 57 -17.21 -0.76 35.63
N GLY A 58 -16.65 -1.89 36.05
CA GLY A 58 -17.15 -2.68 37.19
C GLY A 58 -17.95 -3.94 36.82
N THR A 59 -18.32 -4.14 35.56
CA THR A 59 -18.94 -5.40 35.12
C THR A 59 -17.87 -6.47 34.84
N LYS A 60 -17.97 -7.63 35.51
CA LYS A 60 -17.08 -8.77 35.23
C LYS A 60 -17.30 -9.20 33.77
N ARG A 61 -16.24 -9.15 32.95
CA ARG A 61 -16.21 -9.71 31.59
C ARG A 61 -16.76 -11.15 31.63
N ARG A 62 -17.95 -11.41 31.07
CA ARG A 62 -18.41 -12.73 30.55
C ARG A 62 -19.88 -12.68 30.07
N SER A 63 -20.06 -12.95 28.78
CA SER A 63 -21.23 -13.57 28.09
C SER A 63 -21.14 -13.27 26.59
N ASN A 64 -20.75 -12.04 26.27
CA ASN A 64 -20.76 -11.45 24.94
C ASN A 64 -19.54 -11.81 24.05
N ALA A 65 -18.47 -12.39 24.60
CA ALA A 65 -17.25 -12.73 23.86
C ALA A 65 -17.34 -14.04 23.06
N ARG A 66 -18.52 -14.68 22.99
CA ARG A 66 -18.75 -15.98 22.32
C ARG A 66 -19.55 -15.89 21.03
N ALA A 67 -19.88 -14.70 20.53
CA ALA A 67 -20.51 -14.60 19.22
C ALA A 67 -19.47 -15.00 18.16
N ASP A 68 -19.76 -16.08 17.43
CA ASP A 68 -18.88 -16.53 16.35
C ASP A 68 -18.76 -15.43 15.29
N PRO A 69 -17.54 -15.14 14.79
CA PRO A 69 -17.34 -14.13 13.76
C PRO A 69 -18.09 -14.53 12.49
N VAL A 70 -18.86 -13.61 11.92
CA VAL A 70 -19.48 -13.81 10.62
C VAL A 70 -18.37 -13.71 9.57
N ARG A 71 -18.03 -14.85 8.95
CA ARG A 71 -17.09 -14.91 7.83
C ARG A 71 -17.89 -14.90 6.53
N CYS A 72 -17.66 -13.90 5.70
CA CYS A 72 -18.15 -13.88 4.33
C CYS A 72 -16.93 -13.98 3.41
N PRO A 73 -16.45 -15.20 3.10
CA PRO A 73 -15.45 -15.36 2.06
C PRO A 73 -16.06 -14.92 0.73
N PHE A 74 -15.34 -14.11 -0.03
CA PHE A 74 -15.61 -13.90 -1.44
C PHE A 74 -14.29 -13.95 -2.21
N GLU A 75 -14.37 -14.40 -3.44
CA GLU A 75 -13.21 -14.54 -4.32
C GLU A 75 -13.16 -13.33 -5.25
N VAL A 76 -12.03 -12.63 -5.31
CA VAL A 76 -11.83 -11.52 -6.24
C VAL A 76 -11.03 -12.07 -7.43
N GLN A 77 -11.73 -12.68 -8.38
CA GLN A 77 -11.09 -13.07 -9.64
C GLN A 77 -10.98 -11.85 -10.55
N ASN A 78 -9.74 -11.44 -10.80
CA ASN A 78 -9.32 -10.39 -11.74
C ASN A 78 -9.83 -8.98 -11.40
N CYS A 79 -8.93 -8.00 -11.58
CA CYS A 79 -8.96 -6.67 -10.97
C CYS A 79 -10.07 -5.72 -11.48
N CYS A 80 -11.07 -6.21 -12.21
CA CYS A 80 -12.26 -5.45 -12.52
C CYS A 80 -13.23 -5.57 -11.35
N TRP A 81 -13.60 -4.45 -10.75
CA TRP A 81 -14.66 -4.41 -9.74
C TRP A 81 -15.97 -4.81 -10.42
N ASP A 82 -16.31 -6.11 -10.40
CA ASP A 82 -17.59 -6.61 -10.84
C ASP A 82 -18.70 -5.84 -10.06
N PRO A 83 -19.71 -5.28 -10.75
CA PRO A 83 -20.90 -4.70 -10.13
C PRO A 83 -21.54 -5.58 -9.03
N THR A 84 -21.41 -6.90 -9.08
CA THR A 84 -21.85 -7.80 -7.99
C THR A 84 -21.09 -7.58 -6.68
N HIS A 85 -19.80 -7.22 -6.72
CA HIS A 85 -19.01 -6.88 -5.53
C HIS A 85 -19.52 -5.61 -4.85
N ILE A 86 -20.00 -4.63 -5.62
CA ILE A 86 -20.62 -3.41 -5.10
C ILE A 86 -21.91 -3.74 -4.34
N ILE A 87 -22.70 -4.70 -4.84
CA ILE A 87 -23.93 -5.16 -4.17
C ILE A 87 -23.61 -5.88 -2.86
N ILE A 88 -22.59 -6.75 -2.84
CA ILE A 88 -22.15 -7.44 -1.62
C ILE A 88 -21.61 -6.43 -0.59
N TYR A 89 -20.77 -5.50 -1.03
CA TYR A 89 -20.25 -4.43 -0.17
C TYR A 89 -21.38 -3.57 0.40
N ARG A 90 -22.38 -3.21 -0.42
CA ARG A 90 -23.56 -2.47 0.03
C ARG A 90 -24.32 -3.21 1.12
N LYS A 91 -24.59 -4.51 0.94
CA LYS A 91 -25.26 -5.34 1.96
C LYS A 91 -24.45 -5.44 3.26
N ILE A 92 -23.13 -5.55 3.15
CA ILE A 92 -22.22 -5.53 4.32
C ILE A 92 -22.32 -4.19 5.04
N MET A 93 -22.29 -3.07 4.30
CA MET A 93 -22.37 -1.73 4.87
C MET A 93 -23.74 -1.43 5.49
N GLU A 94 -24.84 -1.92 4.89
CA GLU A 94 -26.19 -1.84 5.48
C GLU A 94 -26.27 -2.60 6.80
N GLU A 95 -25.71 -3.80 6.88
CA GLU A 95 -25.60 -4.58 8.13
C GLU A 95 -24.74 -3.87 9.18
N VAL A 96 -23.65 -3.23 8.75
CA VAL A 96 -22.75 -2.45 9.60
C VAL A 96 -23.45 -1.22 10.18
N VAL A 97 -24.19 -0.49 9.36
CA VAL A 97 -25.00 0.67 9.78
C VAL A 97 -26.12 0.23 10.72
N ARG A 98 -26.83 -0.86 10.39
CA ARG A 98 -27.90 -1.45 11.23
C ARG A 98 -27.39 -1.85 12.61
N LYS A 99 -26.15 -2.33 12.71
CA LYS A 99 -25.53 -2.79 13.98
C LYS A 99 -24.85 -1.68 14.79
N GLY A 100 -24.78 -0.45 14.30
CA GLY A 100 -24.52 0.74 15.13
C GLY A 100 -23.09 0.84 15.70
N LYS A 101 -22.06 0.61 14.86
CA LYS A 101 -20.59 0.75 15.06
C LYS A 101 -19.80 -0.58 15.19
N PRO A 102 -19.72 -1.41 14.15
CA PRO A 102 -18.73 -2.48 14.12
C PRO A 102 -17.34 -1.94 13.70
N ASP A 103 -16.28 -2.37 14.38
CA ASP A 103 -14.95 -2.34 13.77
C ASP A 103 -14.85 -3.43 12.70
N VAL A 104 -14.48 -3.05 11.49
CA VAL A 104 -14.25 -4.00 10.39
C VAL A 104 -12.78 -4.38 10.37
N LYS A 105 -12.46 -5.66 10.58
CA LYS A 105 -11.10 -6.18 10.39
C LYS A 105 -10.97 -6.84 9.01
N LEU A 106 -10.38 -6.13 8.06
CA LEU A 106 -10.01 -6.69 6.76
C LEU A 106 -8.76 -7.57 6.94
N GLU A 107 -8.82 -8.82 6.47
CA GLU A 107 -7.70 -9.75 6.43
C GLU A 107 -7.57 -10.26 4.99
N ILE A 108 -6.51 -9.85 4.29
CA ILE A 108 -6.25 -10.27 2.92
C ILE A 108 -5.31 -11.47 3.02
N ILE A 109 -5.73 -12.62 2.50
CA ILE A 109 -4.96 -13.87 2.55
C ILE A 109 -4.66 -14.29 1.12
N GLU A 110 -3.41 -14.11 0.70
CA GLU A 110 -2.93 -14.65 -0.56
C GLU A 110 -2.85 -16.18 -0.44
N SER A 111 -3.70 -16.90 -1.18
CA SER A 111 -3.73 -18.37 -1.17
C SER A 111 -3.33 -18.92 -2.53
N ALA A 112 -2.41 -19.88 -2.54
CA ALA A 112 -1.89 -20.54 -3.74
C ALA A 112 -2.75 -21.73 -4.22
N ASP A 113 -3.81 -22.08 -3.49
CA ASP A 113 -4.62 -23.28 -3.75
C ASP A 113 -5.98 -22.92 -4.38
N ASN A 114 -6.25 -23.50 -5.56
CA ASN A 114 -7.51 -23.39 -6.28
C ASN A 114 -8.72 -23.78 -5.40
N CYS A 115 -9.68 -22.86 -5.22
CA CYS A 115 -10.88 -23.06 -4.41
C CYS A 115 -11.95 -23.88 -5.15
N ALA A 116 -11.75 -25.20 -5.33
CA ALA A 116 -12.79 -26.09 -5.83
C ALA A 116 -13.82 -26.55 -4.76
N HIS A 117 -13.79 -26.01 -3.53
CA HIS A 117 -14.47 -26.64 -2.39
C HIS A 117 -15.39 -25.73 -1.53
N LEU A 118 -15.76 -24.53 -1.98
CA LEU A 118 -16.59 -23.61 -1.17
C LEU A 118 -18.08 -23.54 -1.55
N THR A 119 -18.57 -24.35 -2.49
CA THR A 119 -20.01 -24.49 -2.78
C THR A 119 -20.55 -25.83 -2.30
N ALA A 120 -20.90 -25.92 -1.03
CA ALA A 120 -21.84 -26.93 -0.53
C ALA A 120 -22.85 -26.25 0.41
N PRO A 121 -24.17 -26.37 0.17
CA PRO A 121 -25.17 -25.82 1.07
C PRO A 121 -25.20 -26.59 2.38
N ALA A 122 -25.47 -25.86 3.46
CA ALA A 122 -25.60 -26.40 4.81
C ALA A 122 -26.70 -27.48 4.87
N ALA A 123 -26.28 -28.73 5.04
CA ALA A 123 -27.13 -29.80 5.53
C ALA A 123 -26.94 -29.88 7.04
N GLU A 124 -28.01 -29.62 7.78
CA GLU A 124 -28.10 -29.93 9.21
C GLU A 124 -27.99 -31.46 9.38
N GLY A 125 -26.98 -31.92 10.12
CA GLY A 125 -26.78 -33.34 10.39
C GLY A 125 -25.61 -33.55 11.34
N ASP A 126 -25.87 -34.32 12.38
CA ASP A 126 -25.07 -34.62 13.57
C ASP A 126 -23.54 -34.60 13.45
N ALA A 127 -22.94 -34.10 14.53
CA ALA A 127 -21.51 -33.99 14.74
C ALA A 127 -20.76 -35.33 14.62
N PRO A 128 -19.60 -35.31 13.95
CA PRO A 128 -18.49 -36.15 14.36
C PRO A 128 -17.27 -35.33 14.77
N GLU A 129 -16.60 -35.91 15.74
CA GLU A 129 -15.35 -35.60 16.41
C GLU A 129 -14.27 -34.92 15.52
N LEU A 130 -13.67 -33.86 16.06
CA LEU A 130 -12.61 -33.06 15.46
C LEU A 130 -11.32 -33.87 15.30
N ASP A 131 -11.19 -34.59 14.18
CA ASP A 131 -9.89 -35.07 13.74
C ASP A 131 -9.06 -33.92 13.16
N SER A 132 -7.93 -33.66 13.81
CA SER A 132 -6.95 -32.65 13.43
C SER A 132 -6.46 -32.88 11.99
N ARG A 133 -6.95 -32.08 11.04
CA ARG A 133 -6.41 -32.00 9.69
C ARG A 133 -4.97 -31.45 9.76
N LYS A 134 -4.00 -32.35 9.85
CA LYS A 134 -2.58 -32.08 9.61
C LYS A 134 -2.46 -31.53 8.19
N GLY A 135 -2.28 -30.21 8.07
CA GLY A 135 -1.89 -29.58 6.82
C GLY A 135 -0.67 -30.30 6.27
N LYS A 136 -0.77 -30.74 5.02
CA LYS A 136 0.30 -31.43 4.30
C LYS A 136 1.49 -30.47 4.24
N LYS A 137 2.51 -30.69 5.07
CA LYS A 137 3.75 -29.90 5.02
C LYS A 137 4.27 -29.99 3.59
N ARG A 138 4.32 -28.87 2.87
CA ARG A 138 5.11 -28.77 1.64
C ARG A 138 6.53 -29.20 2.02
N GLN A 139 7.05 -30.22 1.33
CA GLN A 139 8.45 -30.55 1.42
C GLN A 139 9.19 -29.39 0.76
N LEU A 140 9.99 -28.67 1.54
CA LEU A 140 10.88 -27.65 1.00
C LEU A 140 11.97 -28.38 0.20
N PRO A 141 12.53 -27.76 -0.85
CA PRO A 141 13.74 -28.26 -1.49
C PRO A 141 14.83 -28.55 -0.44
N PRO A 142 15.63 -29.62 -0.60
CA PRO A 142 16.66 -29.97 0.39
C PRO A 142 17.67 -28.84 0.63
N GLU A 143 17.93 -28.02 -0.40
CA GLU A 143 18.80 -26.84 -0.31
C GLU A 143 18.24 -25.76 0.62
N GLU A 144 16.92 -25.53 0.61
CA GLU A 144 16.27 -24.55 1.49
C GLU A 144 16.26 -25.01 2.95
N GLU A 145 16.19 -26.33 3.20
CA GLU A 145 16.29 -26.90 4.54
C GLU A 145 17.70 -26.66 5.13
N GLU A 146 18.76 -26.86 4.34
CA GLU A 146 20.15 -26.60 4.76
C GLU A 146 20.39 -25.10 5.03
N ILE A 147 19.82 -24.21 4.21
CA ILE A 147 19.87 -22.76 4.45
C ILE A 147 19.19 -22.42 5.77
N ALA A 148 17.99 -22.95 6.02
CA ALA A 148 17.24 -22.69 7.25
C ALA A 148 17.99 -23.18 8.50
N GLU A 149 18.62 -24.36 8.44
CA GLU A 149 19.46 -24.88 9.53
C GLU A 149 20.67 -23.97 9.79
N THR A 150 21.33 -23.52 8.73
CA THR A 150 22.48 -22.60 8.82
C THR A 150 22.07 -21.24 9.41
N ILE A 151 20.89 -20.72 9.05
CA ILE A 151 20.32 -19.50 9.65
C ILE A 151 20.08 -19.67 11.16
N ILE A 152 19.60 -20.84 11.61
CA ILE A 152 19.42 -21.12 13.04
C ILE A 152 20.78 -21.13 13.76
N GLN A 153 21.80 -21.70 13.15
CA GLN A 153 23.17 -21.69 13.68
C GLN A 153 23.72 -20.26 13.79
N LEU A 154 23.57 -19.45 12.74
CA LEU A 154 23.98 -18.05 12.73
C LEU A 154 23.25 -17.20 13.79
N ASN A 155 21.92 -17.38 13.93
CA ASN A 155 21.14 -16.68 14.96
C ASN A 155 21.61 -17.03 16.38
N THR A 156 21.99 -18.29 16.61
CA THR A 156 22.46 -18.77 17.91
C THR A 156 23.87 -18.25 18.20
N ALA A 157 24.76 -18.28 17.21
CA ALA A 157 26.15 -17.81 17.34
C ALA A 157 26.24 -16.30 17.55
N HIS A 158 25.43 -15.52 16.83
CA HIS A 158 25.44 -14.05 16.85
C HIS A 158 24.34 -13.45 17.71
N HIS A 159 23.89 -14.18 18.74
CA HIS A 159 22.92 -13.67 19.69
C HIS A 159 23.53 -12.53 20.53
N CYS A 160 22.93 -11.35 20.43
CA CYS A 160 23.41 -10.15 21.09
C CYS A 160 23.08 -10.19 22.59
N SER A 161 24.09 -10.28 23.46
CA SER A 161 23.90 -10.24 24.92
C SER A 161 23.99 -8.82 25.51
N ASP A 162 24.34 -7.83 24.70
CA ASP A 162 24.42 -6.44 25.16
C ASP A 162 23.03 -5.82 25.32
N ARG A 163 22.77 -5.26 26.51
CA ARG A 163 21.52 -4.55 26.82
C ARG A 163 21.41 -3.19 26.14
N SER A 164 22.54 -2.62 25.71
CA SER A 164 22.57 -1.34 25.00
C SER A 164 22.23 -1.52 23.51
N CYS A 165 22.43 -2.72 22.96
CA CYS A 165 22.10 -3.04 21.58
C CYS A 165 20.58 -3.19 21.40
N THR A 166 20.03 -2.53 20.37
CA THR A 166 18.61 -2.63 20.03
C THR A 166 18.26 -3.91 19.27
N SER A 167 19.27 -4.63 18.78
CA SER A 167 19.11 -5.80 17.92
C SER A 167 19.36 -7.09 18.70
N ARG A 168 18.50 -8.09 18.53
CA ARG A 168 18.65 -9.41 19.19
C ARG A 168 19.77 -10.25 18.57
N VAL A 169 20.07 -10.00 17.29
CA VAL A 169 21.06 -10.73 16.52
C VAL A 169 21.93 -9.68 15.84
N CYS A 170 23.21 -9.70 16.18
CA CYS A 170 24.14 -8.62 15.83
C CYS A 170 25.53 -9.21 15.57
N PHE A 171 26.22 -8.67 14.58
CA PHE A 171 27.62 -9.02 14.31
C PHE A 171 28.55 -7.97 14.90
N VAL A 172 29.60 -8.42 15.59
CA VAL A 172 30.62 -7.56 16.22
C VAL A 172 31.96 -7.83 15.52
N GLY A 173 32.10 -7.32 14.31
CA GLY A 173 33.23 -7.63 13.43
C GLY A 173 34.47 -6.75 13.58
N ASN A 174 34.38 -5.65 14.35
CA ASN A 174 35.43 -4.63 14.38
C ASN A 174 35.93 -4.40 15.81
N PRO A 175 37.24 -4.20 16.06
CA PRO A 175 37.77 -3.77 17.36
C PRO A 175 37.10 -2.53 17.96
N SER A 176 36.38 -1.74 17.17
CA SER A 176 35.54 -0.63 17.64
C SER A 176 34.28 -1.05 18.42
N ALA A 177 34.00 -2.35 18.53
CA ALA A 177 32.82 -2.91 19.20
C ALA A 177 31.47 -2.37 18.67
N THR A 178 31.43 -1.89 17.42
CA THR A 178 30.18 -1.44 16.79
C THR A 178 29.33 -2.65 16.41
N HIS A 179 28.13 -2.75 16.97
CA HIS A 179 27.17 -3.80 16.67
C HIS A 179 26.47 -3.53 15.34
N ILE A 180 26.65 -4.43 14.38
CA ILE A 180 25.95 -4.40 13.08
C ILE A 180 24.70 -5.27 13.19
N ARG A 181 23.53 -4.73 12.86
CA ARG A 181 22.26 -5.48 12.94
C ARG A 181 22.16 -6.48 11.79
N LEU A 182 22.01 -7.76 12.11
CA LEU A 182 21.72 -8.79 11.11
C LEU A 182 20.21 -8.83 10.84
N THR A 183 19.81 -8.49 9.61
CA THR A 183 18.43 -8.65 9.12
C THR A 183 18.22 -10.07 8.57
N PRO A 184 16.97 -10.52 8.33
CA PRO A 184 16.74 -11.83 7.71
C PRO A 184 17.51 -12.01 6.40
N LEU A 185 17.53 -10.98 5.56
CA LEU A 185 18.27 -11.00 4.30
C LEU A 185 19.79 -11.19 4.51
N HIS A 186 20.39 -10.53 5.51
CA HIS A 186 21.81 -10.77 5.85
C HIS A 186 22.07 -12.23 6.28
N LEU A 187 21.16 -12.81 7.07
CA LEU A 187 21.32 -14.18 7.54
C LEU A 187 21.16 -15.18 6.39
N GLU A 188 20.22 -14.93 5.48
CA GLU A 188 20.02 -15.72 4.26
C GLU A 188 21.25 -15.67 3.35
N THR A 189 21.78 -14.48 3.04
CA THR A 189 22.95 -14.44 2.16
C THR A 189 24.19 -15.03 2.82
N TRP A 190 24.38 -14.82 4.13
CA TRP A 190 25.49 -15.45 4.86
C TRP A 190 25.35 -16.98 4.86
N ALA A 191 24.15 -17.52 5.13
CA ALA A 191 23.90 -18.95 5.08
C ALA A 191 24.16 -19.53 3.68
N ALA A 192 23.67 -18.86 2.64
CA ALA A 192 23.93 -19.25 1.25
C ALA A 192 25.43 -19.24 0.92
N ALA A 193 26.18 -18.23 1.37
CA ALA A 193 27.61 -18.13 1.14
C ALA A 193 28.42 -19.24 1.86
N ILE A 194 27.99 -19.66 3.05
CA ILE A 194 28.58 -20.80 3.78
C ILE A 194 28.34 -22.10 3.01
N LEU A 195 27.11 -22.35 2.55
CA LEU A 195 26.77 -23.56 1.80
C LEU A 195 27.46 -23.61 0.43
N ALA A 196 27.61 -22.46 -0.22
CA ALA A 196 28.41 -22.30 -1.44
C ALA A 196 29.92 -22.50 -1.22
N LYS A 197 30.37 -22.67 0.04
CA LYS A 197 31.79 -22.80 0.44
C LYS A 197 32.64 -21.65 -0.10
N SER A 198 32.09 -20.43 -0.01
CA SER A 198 32.81 -19.23 -0.40
C SER A 198 34.11 -19.11 0.40
N PRO A 199 35.24 -18.74 -0.22
CA PRO A 199 36.52 -18.69 0.47
C PRO A 199 36.47 -17.67 1.61
N ASN A 200 36.94 -18.07 2.79
CA ASN A 200 36.97 -17.25 4.02
C ASN A 200 35.59 -16.88 4.58
N VAL A 201 34.52 -17.59 4.21
CA VAL A 201 33.20 -17.43 4.82
C VAL A 201 32.92 -18.62 5.74
N ASP A 202 32.70 -18.35 7.02
CA ASP A 202 32.31 -19.34 8.02
C ASP A 202 31.27 -18.76 8.99
N VAL A 203 30.89 -19.52 10.02
CA VAL A 203 29.89 -19.07 11.01
C VAL A 203 30.32 -17.81 11.75
N GLN A 204 31.62 -17.51 11.85
CA GLN A 204 32.16 -16.34 12.56
C GLN A 204 32.54 -15.19 11.61
N THR A 205 32.76 -15.50 10.33
CA THR A 205 33.30 -14.58 9.34
C THR A 205 32.26 -14.40 8.22
N PRO A 206 31.58 -13.23 8.16
CA PRO A 206 30.61 -12.96 7.12
C PRO A 206 31.28 -12.80 5.75
N PRO A 207 30.49 -12.82 4.66
CA PRO A 207 30.98 -12.51 3.32
C PRO A 207 31.80 -11.21 3.29
N GLY A 208 32.94 -11.25 2.60
CA GLY A 208 33.81 -10.08 2.44
C GLY A 208 33.12 -8.96 1.65
N PRO A 209 33.64 -7.72 1.75
CA PRO A 209 33.06 -6.54 1.10
C PRO A 209 33.00 -6.64 -0.43
N ASP A 210 33.86 -7.48 -1.03
CA ASP A 210 33.90 -7.71 -2.47
C ASP A 210 32.69 -8.53 -2.98
N VAL A 211 32.13 -9.39 -2.11
CA VAL A 211 30.97 -10.23 -2.46
C VAL A 211 29.68 -9.48 -2.16
N GLU A 212 29.62 -8.77 -1.04
CA GLU A 212 28.44 -8.01 -0.66
C GLU A 212 28.79 -6.80 0.22
N LYS A 213 28.58 -5.60 -0.34
CA LYS A 213 28.65 -4.33 0.40
C LYS A 213 27.60 -4.22 1.52
N MET A 214 26.76 -5.23 1.68
CA MET A 214 25.65 -5.25 2.62
C MET A 214 26.11 -5.37 4.09
N PHE A 215 27.17 -6.13 4.36
CA PHE A 215 27.63 -6.38 5.75
C PHE A 215 28.52 -5.28 6.32
N TRP A 216 29.20 -4.55 5.46
CA TRP A 216 30.24 -3.61 5.86
C TRP A 216 29.79 -2.21 5.44
N PRO A 217 29.24 -1.40 6.38
CA PRO A 217 28.94 -0.01 6.06
C PRO A 217 30.23 0.66 5.56
N PRO A 218 30.16 1.57 4.57
CA PRO A 218 31.32 2.26 4.05
C PRO A 218 32.12 2.87 5.21
N THR A 219 33.37 2.42 5.39
CA THR A 219 34.27 2.95 6.42
C THR A 219 34.69 4.39 6.13
N ASP A 220 34.50 4.85 4.90
CA ASP A 220 34.78 6.21 4.51
C ASP A 220 33.63 7.13 4.93
N ALA A 221 33.87 7.95 5.95
CA ALA A 221 32.95 9.00 6.39
C ALA A 221 32.52 9.99 5.26
N ALA A 222 33.16 9.92 4.09
CA ALA A 222 32.85 10.73 2.92
C ALA A 222 31.68 10.20 2.06
N THR A 223 31.23 8.95 2.24
CA THR A 223 30.10 8.35 1.50
C THR A 223 28.87 8.07 2.37
N ALA A 224 28.86 8.53 3.63
CA ALA A 224 27.76 8.36 4.58
C ALA A 224 26.47 9.15 4.25
N ASP A 225 26.44 9.88 3.14
CA ASP A 225 25.28 10.63 2.63
C ASP A 225 24.43 9.82 1.63
N ASP A 226 24.55 8.48 1.63
CA ASP A 226 23.61 7.63 0.86
C ASP A 226 22.26 7.56 1.60
N VAL A 227 21.36 8.48 1.22
CA VAL A 227 20.07 8.80 1.88
C VAL A 227 19.01 7.70 1.70
N ASP A 228 19.32 6.62 0.98
CA ASP A 228 18.35 5.60 0.57
C ASP A 228 18.31 4.33 1.45
N ASP A 229 18.95 4.34 2.62
CA ASP A 229 18.77 3.24 3.57
C ASP A 229 17.34 3.27 4.18
N ILE A 230 16.47 2.50 3.53
CA ILE A 230 15.08 2.21 3.92
C ILE A 230 15.01 1.78 5.40
N GLY A 231 16.04 1.13 5.93
CA GLY A 231 16.14 0.74 7.33
C GLY A 231 16.26 1.96 8.27
N THR A 232 17.02 2.98 7.86
CA THR A 232 17.10 4.24 8.60
C THR A 232 15.80 5.03 8.51
N LEU A 233 15.16 5.10 7.33
CA LEU A 233 13.86 5.73 7.14
C LEU A 233 12.76 5.07 7.98
N ALA A 234 12.70 3.74 8.00
CA ALA A 234 11.75 2.98 8.80
C ALA A 234 11.99 3.18 10.32
N SER A 235 13.26 3.19 10.75
CA SER A 235 13.63 3.46 12.15
C SER A 235 13.29 4.89 12.57
N ARG A 236 13.49 5.87 11.65
CA ARG A 236 13.12 7.28 11.88
C ARG A 236 11.60 7.45 11.98
N ARG A 237 10.82 6.81 11.09
CA ARG A 237 9.35 6.76 11.19
C ARG A 237 8.89 6.13 12.49
N LYS A 238 9.50 5.02 12.90
CA LYS A 238 9.16 4.33 14.16
C LYS A 238 9.53 5.16 15.40
N SER A 239 10.63 5.90 15.36
CA SER A 239 11.03 6.82 16.44
C SER A 239 10.12 8.05 16.54
N LEU A 240 9.62 8.57 15.41
CA LEU A 240 8.61 9.63 15.40
C LEU A 240 7.28 9.14 15.99
N LEU A 241 6.90 7.90 15.71
CA LEU A 241 5.71 7.25 16.27
C LEU A 241 5.86 6.88 17.76
N SER A 242 7.07 6.55 18.23
CA SER A 242 7.29 6.16 19.63
C SER A 242 7.53 7.35 20.57
N LYS A 243 8.01 8.50 20.04
CA LYS A 243 8.10 9.75 20.81
C LYS A 243 6.73 10.39 21.08
N SER A 244 5.66 9.88 20.47
CA SER A 244 4.28 10.21 20.86
C SER A 244 3.71 9.18 21.83
N ALA A 245 3.97 9.35 23.13
CA ALA A 245 3.15 8.76 24.21
C ALA A 245 3.38 9.52 25.52
N PRO A 246 2.44 9.53 26.49
CA PRO A 246 0.98 9.44 26.39
C PRO A 246 0.29 10.53 27.26
N THR A 247 -0.59 11.36 26.71
CA THR A 247 -1.69 12.04 27.43
C THR A 247 -2.45 12.97 26.49
N SER A 248 -3.39 12.41 25.75
CA SER A 248 -4.68 13.03 25.42
C SER A 248 -5.34 12.11 24.41
N SER A 249 -6.56 11.70 24.71
CA SER A 249 -7.52 11.24 23.72
C SER A 249 -7.35 12.03 22.43
N VAL A 250 -7.09 11.35 21.31
CA VAL A 250 -7.32 11.95 20.00
C VAL A 250 -8.83 12.03 19.85
N THR A 251 -9.41 13.08 20.42
CA THR A 251 -10.64 13.64 19.89
C THR A 251 -10.21 14.18 18.53
N VAL A 252 -10.54 13.45 17.46
CA VAL A 252 -10.52 14.01 16.11
C VAL A 252 -11.54 15.15 16.19
N ASN A 253 -11.05 16.36 16.46
CA ASN A 253 -11.85 17.56 16.33
C ASN A 253 -12.01 17.73 14.82
N ASN A 254 -12.97 17.00 14.26
CA ASN A 254 -13.49 17.25 12.94
C ASN A 254 -14.16 18.61 13.01
N ASP A 255 -13.34 19.65 12.89
CA ASP A 255 -13.83 21.00 12.73
C ASP A 255 -14.42 21.09 11.32
N PHE A 256 -15.67 20.63 11.21
CA PHE A 256 -16.48 20.73 10.02
C PHE A 256 -16.90 22.18 9.74
N SER A 257 -16.32 23.20 10.41
CA SER A 257 -16.59 24.61 10.10
C SER A 257 -16.32 24.96 8.64
N ALA A 258 -15.31 24.33 8.01
CA ALA A 258 -15.05 24.48 6.58
C ALA A 258 -16.17 23.85 5.71
N PHE A 259 -16.69 22.69 6.11
CA PHE A 259 -17.78 22.00 5.38
C PHE A 259 -19.14 22.67 5.61
N ALA A 260 -19.39 23.18 6.82
CA ALA A 260 -20.56 23.98 7.17
C ALA A 260 -20.58 25.33 6.42
N SER A 261 -19.41 25.86 6.05
CA SER A 261 -19.30 27.05 5.21
C SER A 261 -19.68 26.78 3.75
N ILE A 262 -19.46 25.56 3.25
CA ILE A 262 -19.84 25.13 1.90
C ILE A 262 -21.35 24.87 1.79
N LEU A 263 -21.99 24.40 2.87
CA LEU A 263 -23.44 24.11 2.90
C LEU A 263 -24.32 25.33 3.22
N ARG A 264 -23.74 26.43 3.70
CA ARG A 264 -24.46 27.65 4.10
C ARG A 264 -25.32 28.32 3.01
N PRO A 265 -24.98 28.28 1.71
CA PRO A 265 -25.83 28.87 0.66
C PRO A 265 -27.15 28.14 0.43
N PHE A 266 -27.28 26.89 0.89
CA PHE A 266 -28.45 26.04 0.63
C PHE A 266 -29.48 26.03 1.76
N LEU A 267 -29.25 26.79 2.84
CA LEU A 267 -30.14 26.86 3.99
C LEU A 267 -30.81 28.24 4.08
N PRO A 268 -32.14 28.35 3.90
CA PRO A 268 -32.84 29.62 4.07
C PRO A 268 -32.92 30.00 5.56
N GLY A 269 -32.35 31.17 5.91
CA GLY A 269 -32.68 31.87 7.17
C GLY A 269 -31.61 32.01 8.25
N SER A 270 -30.31 31.95 7.98
CA SER A 270 -29.28 32.17 9.01
C SER A 270 -28.75 33.62 9.02
N THR A 271 -29.25 34.44 9.95
CA THR A 271 -28.71 35.76 10.28
C THR A 271 -27.45 35.64 11.13
N SER A 272 -26.44 36.43 10.77
CA SER A 272 -25.07 36.44 11.28
C SER A 272 -24.91 37.01 12.70
N ALA A 273 -24.01 36.42 13.51
CA ALA A 273 -23.48 37.00 14.74
C ALA A 273 -21.93 37.11 14.68
N PRO A 274 -21.32 38.08 15.38
CA PRO A 274 -19.95 38.53 15.12
C PRO A 274 -18.86 37.73 15.86
N SER A 275 -17.68 37.70 15.22
CA SER A 275 -16.45 37.01 15.63
C SER A 275 -15.72 37.74 16.76
N ILE A 276 -15.23 37.01 17.76
CA ILE A 276 -14.39 37.52 18.86
C ILE A 276 -12.93 37.15 18.57
N SER A 277 -12.09 38.18 18.53
CA SER A 277 -10.65 38.12 18.28
C SER A 277 -9.87 37.77 19.56
N THR A 278 -8.95 36.81 19.48
CA THR A 278 -7.97 36.50 20.55
C THR A 278 -6.55 36.85 20.07
N PRO A 279 -5.68 37.44 20.93
CA PRO A 279 -4.41 38.01 20.49
C PRO A 279 -3.26 36.98 20.39
N HIS A 280 -2.42 37.20 19.37
CA HIS A 280 -1.21 36.45 19.07
C HIS A 280 -0.13 36.58 20.16
N ARG A 281 0.45 35.44 20.55
CA ARG A 281 1.67 35.34 21.35
C ARG A 281 2.84 35.02 20.42
N THR A 282 3.83 35.90 20.38
CA THR A 282 5.09 35.76 19.63
C THR A 282 5.98 34.66 20.20
N PRO A 283 6.63 33.81 19.37
CA PRO A 283 7.73 32.97 19.80
C PRO A 283 9.09 33.55 19.43
N THR A 284 10.01 33.21 20.33
CA THR A 284 11.40 33.65 20.49
C THR A 284 12.32 33.18 19.35
N ARG A 285 13.26 34.07 19.02
CA ARG A 285 14.34 33.97 18.03
C ARG A 285 15.25 32.76 18.27
N THR A 286 15.24 31.80 17.34
CA THR A 286 16.20 30.68 17.27
C THR A 286 17.21 30.94 16.16
N ALA A 287 18.48 30.62 16.42
CA ALA A 287 19.64 30.86 15.55
C ALA A 287 19.54 30.16 14.17
N PRO A 288 20.16 30.72 13.12
CA PRO A 288 20.06 30.18 11.76
C PRO A 288 20.83 28.86 11.65
N ARG A 289 20.09 27.81 11.29
CA ARG A 289 20.63 26.49 10.93
C ARG A 289 20.93 26.50 9.43
N PRO A 290 22.10 26.03 8.95
CA PRO A 290 22.37 25.95 7.52
C PRO A 290 21.40 24.96 6.87
N SER A 291 20.47 25.45 6.05
CA SER A 291 19.56 24.61 5.28
C SER A 291 20.26 24.09 4.02
N LEU A 292 20.91 22.94 4.13
CA LEU A 292 21.30 22.13 2.98
C LEU A 292 20.15 21.19 2.64
N SER A 293 19.09 21.77 2.07
CA SER A 293 18.07 21.02 1.35
C SER A 293 17.89 21.78 0.05
N ALA A 294 18.75 21.47 -0.92
CA ALA A 294 18.50 21.83 -2.30
C ALA A 294 17.23 21.08 -2.69
N SER A 295 16.08 21.74 -2.52
CA SER A 295 14.84 21.26 -3.12
C SER A 295 15.15 21.06 -4.61
N PRO A 296 14.78 19.91 -5.20
CA PRO A 296 14.98 19.69 -6.63
C PRO A 296 14.44 20.91 -7.35
N LEU A 297 15.34 21.60 -8.06
CA LEU A 297 15.04 22.84 -8.75
C LEU A 297 13.80 22.57 -9.60
N LYS A 298 12.69 23.27 -9.30
CA LYS A 298 11.48 23.15 -10.11
C LYS A 298 11.89 23.43 -11.56
N PRO A 299 11.60 22.53 -12.50
CA PRO A 299 12.03 22.70 -13.87
C PRO A 299 11.46 24.01 -14.43
N THR A 300 12.29 24.72 -15.19
CA THR A 300 11.95 26.02 -15.74
C THR A 300 10.69 25.91 -16.61
N PRO A 301 9.67 26.79 -16.41
CA PRO A 301 8.49 26.79 -17.26
C PRO A 301 8.90 27.10 -18.70
N MET A 302 8.46 26.27 -19.64
CA MET A 302 8.69 26.41 -21.08
C MET A 302 7.45 25.97 -21.85
N THR A 303 7.30 26.43 -23.08
CA THR A 303 6.22 26.02 -23.98
C THR A 303 6.45 24.61 -24.53
N ILE A 304 5.40 23.94 -25.05
CA ILE A 304 5.55 22.62 -25.68
C ILE A 304 6.47 22.65 -26.91
N ALA A 305 6.44 23.73 -27.70
CA ALA A 305 7.31 23.87 -28.86
C ALA A 305 8.80 23.97 -28.47
N GLU A 306 9.10 24.75 -27.43
CA GLU A 306 10.44 24.84 -26.85
C GLU A 306 10.89 23.49 -26.26
N PHE A 307 9.99 22.79 -25.57
CA PHE A 307 10.25 21.46 -25.04
C PHE A 307 10.59 20.45 -26.14
N CYS A 308 9.79 20.38 -27.21
CA CYS A 308 10.06 19.50 -28.34
C CYS A 308 11.42 19.81 -29.00
N THR A 309 11.79 21.08 -29.09
CA THR A 309 13.08 21.53 -29.64
C THR A 309 14.24 21.15 -28.71
N ALA A 310 14.12 21.40 -27.40
CA ALA A 310 15.15 21.14 -26.40
C ALA A 310 15.49 19.64 -26.30
N PHE A 311 14.48 18.77 -26.42
CA PHE A 311 14.67 17.32 -26.36
C PHE A 311 14.83 16.65 -27.73
N LYS A 312 14.95 17.44 -28.80
CA LYS A 312 15.13 16.95 -30.19
C LYS A 312 14.06 15.92 -30.58
N LEU A 313 12.81 16.17 -30.18
CA LEU A 313 11.67 15.32 -30.53
C LEU A 313 11.38 15.46 -32.03
N SER A 314 10.90 14.38 -32.65
CA SER A 314 10.56 14.40 -34.07
C SER A 314 9.38 15.35 -34.33
N ALA A 315 9.34 15.95 -35.53
CA ALA A 315 8.24 16.84 -35.93
C ALA A 315 6.86 16.16 -35.83
N GLU A 316 6.81 14.84 -36.10
CA GLU A 316 5.59 14.04 -35.95
C GLU A 316 5.03 14.04 -34.51
N ILE A 317 5.89 14.08 -33.48
CA ILE A 317 5.46 14.16 -32.08
C ILE A 317 4.89 15.56 -31.79
N ALA A 318 5.56 16.61 -32.29
CA ALA A 318 5.10 17.99 -32.12
C ALA A 318 3.74 18.21 -32.80
N ASP A 319 3.57 17.68 -34.03
CA ASP A 319 2.32 17.75 -34.78
C ASP A 319 1.20 16.95 -34.10
N GLY A 320 1.53 15.80 -33.49
CA GLY A 320 0.58 14.99 -32.73
C GLY A 320 0.10 15.66 -31.43
N LEU A 321 0.93 16.51 -30.82
CA LEU A 321 0.59 17.25 -29.60
C LEU A 321 -0.14 18.57 -29.86
N ALA A 322 -0.03 19.14 -31.07
CA ALA A 322 -0.66 20.42 -31.41
C ALA A 322 -2.19 20.45 -31.19
N PRO A 323 -2.97 19.39 -31.51
CA PRO A 323 -4.42 19.37 -31.27
C PRO A 323 -4.83 19.35 -29.79
N MET A 324 -3.90 19.07 -28.87
CA MET A 324 -4.18 19.01 -27.43
C MET A 324 -4.07 20.38 -26.74
N GLU A 325 -3.58 21.42 -27.44
CA GLU A 325 -3.46 22.80 -26.94
C GLU A 325 -2.80 22.91 -25.56
N LEU A 326 -1.79 22.07 -25.30
CA LEU A 326 -1.10 22.03 -24.01
C LEU A 326 -0.23 23.28 -23.80
N GLU A 327 -0.45 24.00 -22.70
CA GLU A 327 0.31 25.22 -22.36
C GLU A 327 1.79 24.95 -22.05
N GLY A 328 2.14 23.75 -21.58
CA GLY A 328 3.52 23.39 -21.27
C GLY A 328 3.71 21.91 -20.90
N PRO A 329 4.98 21.46 -20.76
CA PRO A 329 5.32 20.06 -20.53
C PRO A 329 4.88 19.54 -19.15
N HIS A 330 4.62 20.42 -18.19
CA HIS A 330 4.09 20.06 -16.87
C HIS A 330 2.69 19.42 -16.93
N LEU A 331 1.93 19.64 -18.02
CA LEU A 331 0.62 19.03 -18.20
C LEU A 331 0.71 17.60 -18.73
N LEU A 332 1.85 17.18 -19.28
CA LEU A 332 2.04 15.83 -19.81
C LEU A 332 1.87 14.77 -18.71
N GLU A 333 2.20 15.09 -17.46
CA GLU A 333 2.11 14.17 -16.31
C GLU A 333 0.66 13.76 -16.02
N PHE A 334 -0.28 14.66 -16.31
CA PHE A 334 -1.71 14.46 -16.08
C PHE A 334 -2.42 13.81 -17.27
N LEU A 335 -1.77 13.68 -18.43
CA LEU A 335 -2.37 13.02 -19.57
C LEU A 335 -2.26 11.51 -19.44
N GLU A 336 -3.37 10.81 -19.61
CA GLU A 336 -3.37 9.36 -19.67
C GLU A 336 -2.75 8.86 -20.98
N ASN A 337 -2.08 7.70 -20.92
CA ASN A 337 -1.49 7.07 -22.10
C ASN A 337 -2.55 6.69 -23.16
N SER A 338 -3.79 6.41 -22.73
CA SER A 338 -4.94 6.13 -23.59
C SER A 338 -5.30 7.29 -24.51
N LEU A 339 -5.12 8.54 -24.04
CA LEU A 339 -5.35 9.75 -24.83
C LEU A 339 -4.19 10.00 -25.79
N LEU A 340 -2.95 9.78 -25.34
CA LEU A 340 -1.76 9.93 -26.19
C LEU A 340 -1.76 8.93 -27.36
N ASP A 341 -2.25 7.71 -27.14
CA ASP A 341 -2.34 6.66 -28.18
C ASP A 341 -3.26 7.02 -29.36
N LYS A 342 -4.16 8.00 -29.18
CA LYS A 342 -5.00 8.52 -30.28
C LYS A 342 -4.22 9.38 -31.27
N TYR A 343 -3.11 9.97 -30.83
CA TYR A 343 -2.35 10.96 -31.62
C TYR A 343 -0.92 10.51 -31.92
N LEU A 344 -0.36 9.61 -31.09
CA LEU A 344 1.02 9.17 -31.17
C LEU A 344 1.10 7.65 -31.29
N LYS A 345 2.05 7.16 -32.09
CA LYS A 345 2.41 5.74 -32.12
C LYS A 345 3.11 5.34 -30.82
N ILE A 346 3.10 4.06 -30.49
CA ILE A 346 3.70 3.53 -29.25
C ILE A 346 5.17 3.96 -29.07
N GLY A 347 5.97 3.96 -30.13
CA GLY A 347 7.38 4.38 -30.08
C GLY A 347 7.53 5.88 -29.80
N GLN A 348 6.71 6.71 -30.45
CA GLN A 348 6.68 8.16 -30.23
C GLN A 348 6.26 8.51 -28.80
N ARG A 349 5.26 7.79 -28.26
CA ARG A 349 4.82 7.94 -26.86
C ARG A 349 5.94 7.64 -25.87
N ILE A 350 6.69 6.55 -26.08
CA ILE A 350 7.81 6.19 -25.21
C ILE A 350 8.88 7.28 -25.25
N THR A 351 9.21 7.81 -26.43
CA THR A 351 10.17 8.92 -26.57
C THR A 351 9.69 10.19 -25.85
N LEU A 352 8.39 10.52 -25.95
CA LEU A 352 7.79 11.66 -25.25
C LEU A 352 7.88 11.52 -23.73
N ARG A 353 7.51 10.35 -23.18
CA ARG A 353 7.59 10.06 -21.73
C ARG A 353 9.02 10.06 -21.21
N TYR A 354 9.96 9.60 -22.03
CA TYR A 354 11.38 9.67 -21.69
C TYR A 354 11.84 11.13 -21.58
N ALA A 355 11.52 11.97 -22.57
CA ALA A 355 11.85 13.39 -22.54
C ALA A 355 11.21 14.13 -21.34
N GLU A 356 9.95 13.82 -21.03
CA GLU A 356 9.26 14.34 -19.85
C GLU A 356 9.99 14.00 -18.55
N SER A 357 10.39 12.74 -18.37
CA SER A 357 11.14 12.29 -17.20
C SER A 357 12.51 13.00 -17.07
N GLN A 358 13.19 13.23 -18.19
CA GLN A 358 14.46 13.97 -18.20
C GLN A 358 14.27 15.44 -17.82
N TRP A 359 13.21 16.08 -18.32
CA TRP A 359 12.85 17.45 -17.95
C TRP A 359 12.51 17.59 -16.47
N GLN A 360 11.74 16.67 -15.90
CA GLN A 360 11.43 16.65 -14.46
C GLN A 360 12.69 16.50 -13.59
N LYS A 361 13.71 15.81 -14.09
CA LYS A 361 15.03 15.68 -13.44
C LYS A 361 15.92 16.91 -13.60
N GLY A 362 15.45 17.95 -14.32
CA GLY A 362 16.24 19.13 -14.65
C GLY A 362 17.34 18.88 -15.67
N MET A 363 17.31 17.75 -16.38
CA MET A 363 18.27 17.42 -17.43
C MET A 363 17.79 18.01 -18.75
N VAL A 364 17.99 19.31 -18.94
CA VAL A 364 17.79 19.95 -20.24
C VAL A 364 18.99 19.60 -21.11
N SER A 365 18.77 18.89 -22.23
CA SER A 365 19.83 18.66 -23.21
C SER A 365 20.21 20.02 -23.80
N ALA A 366 21.41 20.49 -23.49
CA ALA A 366 21.97 21.69 -24.10
C ALA A 366 22.22 21.50 -25.61
#